data_AF-A0AAW3EH23-F1
#
_entry.id   AF-A0AAW3EH23-F1
#
_cell.length_a   1.000
_cell.length_b   1.000
_cell.length_c   1.000
_cell.angle_alpha   90.00
_cell.angle_beta   90.00
_cell.angle_gamma   90.00
#
_symmetry.space_group_name_H-M   'P 1'
#
loop_
_entity.id
_entity.type
_entity.pdbx_description
1 polymer ?
#
loop_
_entity_poly.entity_id
_entity_poly.type
_entity_poly.pdbx_seq_one_letter_code
_entity_poly.pdbx_strand_id
1 'polypeptide(L)' 'MKKRKSKKNPLEDTAVLSRIAKNASQKAINEAFRAGMPIHSISEGKLIKEYPDGRKECVKTLDIVPISLASAVRQLTR' A
#
# COMPACT_ATOMS: atom_id res chain seq x y z
N MET A 1 30.85 -24.19 20.42
CA MET A 1 30.78 -23.26 19.28
C MET A 1 29.61 -22.30 19.46
N LYS A 2 29.85 -20.99 19.61
CA LYS A 2 28.77 -19.99 19.63
C LYS A 2 28.16 -19.92 18.22
N LYS A 3 26.89 -20.30 18.07
CA LYS A 3 26.16 -20.14 16.79
C LYS A 3 26.18 -18.65 16.43
N ARG A 4 26.93 -18.28 15.38
CA ARG A 4 26.87 -16.92 14.82
C ARG A 4 25.44 -16.74 14.32
N LYS A 5 24.69 -15.79 14.89
CA LYS A 5 23.40 -15.38 14.34
C LYS A 5 23.66 -14.98 12.89
N SER A 6 23.11 -15.73 11.93
CA SER A 6 23.13 -15.33 10.54
C SER A 6 22.54 -13.92 10.48
N LYS A 7 23.34 -12.93 10.09
CA LYS A 7 22.82 -11.60 9.78
C LYS A 7 21.89 -11.81 8.59
N LYS A 8 20.57 -11.83 8.84
CA LYS A 8 19.58 -11.85 7.76
C LYS A 8 19.90 -10.67 6.83
N ASN A 9 20.00 -10.95 5.54
CA ASN A 9 20.24 -9.93 4.54
C ASN A 9 19.10 -8.90 4.63
N PRO A 10 19.37 -7.60 4.82
CA PRO A 10 18.32 -6.59 4.91
C PRO A 10 17.45 -6.50 3.65
N LEU A 11 17.95 -7.00 2.51
CA LEU A 11 17.19 -7.12 1.26
C LEU A 11 16.25 -8.33 1.21
N GLU A 12 16.38 -9.27 2.16
CA GLU A 12 15.49 -10.43 2.30
C GLU A 12 14.50 -10.25 3.47
N ASP A 13 14.69 -9.19 4.27
CA ASP A 13 13.78 -8.85 5.34
C ASP A 13 12.59 -8.05 4.78
N THR A 14 11.49 -8.76 4.56
CA THR A 14 10.24 -8.19 4.04
C THR A 14 9.68 -7.06 4.92
N ALA A 15 9.95 -7.06 6.23
CA ALA A 15 9.53 -5.99 7.13
C ALA A 15 10.35 -4.71 6.88
N VAL A 16 11.65 -4.86 6.63
CA VAL A 16 12.54 -3.74 6.25
C VAL A 16 12.11 -3.16 4.91
N LEU A 17 11.89 -4.01 3.90
CA LEU A 17 11.43 -3.57 2.57
C LEU A 17 10.08 -2.86 2.64
N SER A 18 9.12 -3.42 3.40
CA SER A 18 7.80 -2.81 3.60
C SER A 18 7.90 -1.43 4.26
N ARG A 19 8.80 -1.26 5.24
CA ARG A 19 9.04 0.03 5.88
C ARG A 19 9.63 1.05 4.91
N ILE A 20 10.61 0.65 4.10
CA ILE A 20 11.21 1.51 3.08
C ILE A 20 10.15 1.95 2.06
N ALA A 21 9.35 1.00 1.55
CA ALA A 21 8.27 1.30 0.62
C ALA A 21 7.24 2.27 1.21
N LYS A 22 6.81 2.04 2.46
CA LYS A 22 5.89 2.94 3.16
C LYS A 22 6.44 4.37 3.28
N ASN A 23 7.71 4.50 3.66
CA ASN A 23 8.36 5.80 3.78
C ASN A 23 8.48 6.52 2.43
N ALA A 24 8.84 5.80 1.37
CA ALA A 24 8.91 6.34 0.01
C ALA A 24 7.55 6.83 -0.48
N SER A 25 6.50 6.02 -0.30
CA SER A 25 5.13 6.40 -0.66
C SER A 25 4.66 7.64 0.10
N GLN A 26 4.91 7.72 1.41
CA GLN A 26 4.54 8.90 2.20
C GLN A 26 5.27 10.16 1.73
N LYS A 27 6.55 10.03 1.37
CA LYS A 27 7.33 11.16 0.84
C LYS A 27 6.74 11.65 -0.49
N ALA A 28 6.43 10.75 -1.41
CA ALA A 28 5.82 11.10 -2.69
C ALA A 28 4.45 11.78 -2.52
N ILE A 29 3.61 11.26 -1.62
CA ILE A 29 2.32 11.88 -1.28
C ILE A 29 2.51 13.31 -0.75
N ASN A 30 3.44 13.49 0.20
CA ASN A 30 3.69 14.81 0.79
C ASN A 30 4.22 15.81 -0.26
N GLU A 31 5.07 15.36 -1.18
CA GLU A 31 5.57 16.20 -2.27
C GLU A 31 4.47 16.59 -3.26
N ALA A 32 3.57 15.66 -3.61
CA ALA A 32 2.41 15.96 -4.43
C ALA A 32 1.52 17.03 -3.78
N PHE A 33 1.21 16.89 -2.49
CA PHE A 33 0.42 17.90 -1.78
C PHE A 33 1.12 19.24 -1.67
N ARG A 34 2.43 19.25 -1.42
CA ARG A 34 3.24 20.50 -1.41
C ARG A 34 3.24 21.20 -2.77
N ALA A 35 3.12 20.44 -3.87
CA ALA A 35 2.98 20.98 -5.22
C ALA A 35 1.53 21.41 -5.57
N GLY A 36 0.59 21.32 -4.62
CA GLY A 36 -0.82 21.64 -4.86
C GLY A 36 -1.57 20.56 -5.66
N MET A 37 -0.99 19.37 -5.82
CA MET A 37 -1.57 18.30 -6.61
C MET A 37 -2.44 17.38 -5.75
N PRO A 38 -3.65 17.01 -6.21
CA PRO A 38 -4.44 15.99 -5.55
C PRO A 38 -3.88 14.59 -5.81
N ILE A 39 -4.05 13.70 -4.85
CA ILE A 39 -3.70 12.28 -4.99
C ILE A 39 -4.96 11.44 -5.16
N HIS A 40 -4.84 10.31 -5.86
CA HIS A 40 -5.91 9.33 -5.96
C HIS A 40 -5.54 8.09 -5.14
N SER A 41 -6.46 7.63 -4.30
CA SER A 41 -6.30 6.45 -3.47
C SER A 41 -7.53 5.55 -3.57
N ILE A 42 -7.33 4.26 -3.33
CA ILE A 42 -8.42 3.30 -3.25
C ILE A 42 -8.70 3.06 -1.76
N SER A 43 -9.93 3.31 -1.33
CA SER A 43 -10.38 3.08 0.04
C SER A 43 -11.79 2.52 0.00
N GLU A 44 -12.04 1.43 0.73
CA GLU A 44 -13.38 0.82 0.89
C GLU A 44 -14.14 0.60 -0.43
N GLY A 45 -13.45 0.11 -1.46
CA GLY A 45 -14.09 -0.09 -2.76
C GLY A 45 -14.42 1.21 -3.49
N LYS A 46 -13.79 2.34 -3.16
CA LYS A 46 -13.99 3.62 -3.85
C LYS A 46 -12.65 4.19 -4.27
N LEU A 47 -12.63 4.82 -5.44
CA LEU A 47 -11.56 5.71 -5.86
C LEU A 47 -11.82 7.08 -5.25
N ILE A 48 -10.96 7.45 -4.30
CA ILE A 48 -11.02 8.72 -3.59
C ILE A 48 -9.94 9.64 -4.14
N LYS A 49 -10.32 10.87 -4.48
CA LYS A 49 -9.40 11.97 -4.77
C LYS A 49 -9.26 12.81 -3.51
N GLU A 50 -8.06 12.88 -2.98
CA GLU A 50 -7.72 13.67 -1.80
C GLU A 50 -6.93 14.91 -2.23
N TYR A 51 -7.37 16.05 -1.74
CA TYR A 51 -6.79 17.36 -2.05
C TYR A 51 -5.82 17.79 -0.92
N PRO A 52 -4.88 18.71 -1.19
CA PRO A 52 -3.92 19.19 -0.20
C PRO A 52 -4.54 19.83 1.05
N ASP A 53 -5.76 20.36 0.93
CA ASP A 53 -6.55 20.95 2.02
C ASP A 53 -7.25 19.90 2.91
N GLY A 54 -7.09 18.61 2.59
CA GLY A 54 -7.74 17.50 3.28
C GLY A 54 -9.15 17.20 2.77
N ARG A 55 -9.67 17.95 1.78
CA ARG A 55 -10.94 17.62 1.13
C ARG A 55 -10.81 16.28 0.42
N LYS A 56 -11.86 15.46 0.53
CA LYS A 56 -11.97 14.17 -0.15
C LYS A 56 -13.18 14.15 -1.06
N GLU A 57 -12.99 13.59 -2.24
CA GLU A 57 -14.02 13.44 -3.26
C GLU A 57 -14.06 11.99 -3.73
N CYS A 58 -15.25 11.39 -3.71
CA CYS A 58 -15.45 10.07 -4.27
C CYS A 58 -15.59 10.19 -5.79
N VAL A 59 -14.56 9.79 -6.53
CA VAL A 59 -14.55 9.86 -8.00
C VAL A 59 -15.40 8.75 -8.59
N LYS A 60 -15.27 7.54 -8.05
CA LYS A 60 -15.99 6.36 -8.55
C LYS A 60 -16.07 5.27 -7.49
N THR A 61 -17.22 4.62 -7.38
CA THR A 61 -17.33 3.33 -6.67
C THR A 61 -16.78 2.24 -7.56
N LEU A 62 -15.82 1.49 -7.03
CA LEU A 62 -15.21 0.35 -7.67
C LEU A 62 -15.99 -0.90 -7.26
N ASP A 63 -16.38 -1.72 -8.24
CA ASP A 63 -16.97 -3.05 -8.00
C ASP A 63 -15.88 -4.03 -7.54
N ILE A 64 -15.21 -3.70 -6.43
CA ILE A 64 -14.20 -4.56 -5.83
C ILE A 64 -14.94 -5.69 -5.14
N VAL A 65 -15.03 -6.83 -5.82
CA VAL A 65 -15.47 -8.07 -5.18
C VAL A 65 -14.43 -8.39 -4.09
N PRO A 66 -14.81 -8.42 -2.80
CA PRO A 66 -13.87 -8.81 -1.76
C PRO A 66 -13.42 -10.23 -2.07
N ILE A 67 -12.11 -10.41 -2.29
CA ILE A 67 -11.53 -11.73 -2.44
C ILE A 67 -11.68 -12.41 -1.08
N SER A 68 -12.68 -13.27 -0.96
CA SER A 68 -12.80 -14.11 0.22
C SER A 68 -11.62 -15.09 0.23
N LEU A 69 -11.11 -15.43 1.42
CA LEU A 69 -10.04 -16.42 1.56
C LEU A 69 -10.42 -17.73 0.85
N ALA A 70 -11.69 -18.13 0.92
CA ALA A 70 -12.23 -19.29 0.21
C ALA A 70 -12.12 -19.16 -1.32
N SER A 71 -12.36 -17.97 -1.88
CA SER A 71 -12.19 -17.72 -3.32
C SER A 71 -10.72 -17.75 -3.76
N ALA A 72 -9.81 -17.21 -2.95
CA ALA A 72 -8.37 -17.24 -3.24
C ALA A 72 -7.81 -18.68 -3.20
N VAL A 73 -8.18 -19.47 -2.19
CA VAL A 73 -7.73 -20.87 -2.05
C VAL A 73 -8.20 -21.74 -3.21
N ARG A 74 -9.42 -21.52 -3.71
CA ARG A 74 -9.95 -22.25 -4.89
C ARG A 74 -9.21 -21.93 -6.19
N GLN A 75 -8.69 -20.70 -6.35
CA GLN A 75 -7.93 -20.34 -7.54
C GLN A 75 -6.50 -20.91 -7.54
N LEU A 76 -5.92 -21.15 -6.35
CA LEU A 76 -4.58 -21.71 -6.20
C LEU A 76 -4.50 -23.24 -6.29
N THR A 77 -5.64 -23.93 -6.18
CA THR A 77 -5.76 -25.39 -6.23
C THR A 77 -6.18 -25.93 -7.61
N ARG A 78 -6.23 -25.07 -8.63
CA ARG A 78 -6.43 -25.44 -10.04
C ARG A 78 -5.13 -25.50 -10.81
#